data_AF-A0A7J4V5I9-F1
#
_entry.id   AF-A0A7J4V5I9-F1
#
_cell.length_a   1.000
_cell.length_b   1.000
_cell.length_c   1.000
_cell.angle_alpha   90.00
_cell.angle_beta   90.00
_cell.angle_gamma   90.00
#
_symmetry.space_group_name_H-M   'P 1'
#
loop_
_entity.id
_entity.type
_entity.pdbx_description
1 polymer ?
#
loop_
_entity_poly.entity_id
_entity_poly.type
_entity_poly.pdbx_seq_one_letter_code
_entity_poly.pdbx_strand_id
1 'polypeptide(L)' 'VAEHMGKIARPEKLQFADDLPKTRSGKIMRRILKAIAEGAKDLGNTTTLADPSVVEKLAKGRIA' A
#
# COMPACT_ATOMS: atom_id res chain seq x y z
N VAL A 1 18.39 1.36 -1.32
CA VAL A 1 17.76 1.40 -2.68
C VAL A 1 18.60 2.21 -3.65
N ALA A 2 18.81 3.52 -3.41
CA ALA A 2 19.56 4.36 -4.36
C ALA A 2 21.02 3.93 -4.59
N GLU A 3 21.67 3.36 -3.57
CA GLU A 3 23.03 2.81 -3.71
C GLU A 3 23.06 1.54 -4.57
N HIS A 4 22.12 0.61 -4.35
CA HIS A 4 22.09 -0.67 -5.05
C HIS A 4 21.41 -0.65 -6.42
N MET A 5 20.48 0.27 -6.67
CA MET A 5 19.70 0.37 -7.92
C MET A 5 19.91 1.69 -8.68
N GLY A 6 20.76 2.58 -8.16
CA GLY A 6 21.01 3.91 -8.72
C GLY A 6 20.01 4.97 -8.24
N LYS A 7 20.39 6.25 -8.44
CA LYS A 7 19.62 7.42 -7.97
C LYS A 7 18.19 7.47 -8.54
N ILE A 8 17.98 6.98 -9.76
CA ILE A 8 16.66 6.95 -10.42
C ILE A 8 15.63 6.10 -9.67
N ALA A 9 16.07 5.07 -8.94
CA ALA A 9 15.19 4.18 -8.17
C ALA A 9 14.92 4.69 -6.75
N ARG A 10 15.40 5.88 -6.38
CA ARG A 10 15.17 6.45 -5.05
C ARG A 10 13.67 6.72 -4.87
N PRO A 11 13.01 6.13 -3.85
CA PRO A 11 11.63 6.46 -3.55
C PRO A 11 11.51 7.94 -3.17
N GLU A 12 10.55 8.64 -3.76
CA GLU A 12 10.25 10.04 -3.40
C GLU A 12 9.67 10.14 -1.99
N LYS A 13 8.90 9.11 -1.59
CA LYS A 13 8.14 9.06 -0.34
C LYS A 13 8.28 7.69 0.30
N LEU A 14 8.24 7.66 1.63
CA LEU A 14 8.30 6.44 2.42
C LEU A 14 7.23 6.48 3.51
N GLN A 15 6.23 5.63 3.38
CA GLN A 15 5.15 5.48 4.37
C GLN A 15 5.43 4.24 5.21
N PHE A 16 5.63 4.43 6.51
CA PHE A 16 5.72 3.32 7.45
C PHE A 16 4.31 2.82 7.80
N ALA A 17 4.17 1.51 7.95
CA ALA A 17 2.92 0.86 8.30
C ALA A 17 3.18 -0.44 9.04
N ASP A 18 2.31 -0.78 9.99
CA ASP A 18 2.43 -1.99 10.82
C ASP A 18 2.03 -3.26 10.04
N ASP A 19 1.14 -3.13 9.04
CA ASP A 19 0.75 -4.23 8.17
C ASP A 19 0.39 -3.77 6.75
N LEU A 20 0.37 -4.74 5.82
CA LEU A 20 0.03 -4.57 4.42
C LEU A 20 -1.28 -5.31 4.08
N PRO A 21 -2.04 -4.82 3.08
CA PRO A 21 -3.26 -5.49 2.65
C PRO A 21 -2.90 -6.83 2.00
N LYS A 22 -3.12 -7.91 2.74
CA LYS A 22 -2.84 -9.29 2.33
C LYS A 22 -4.15 -10.06 2.16
N THR A 23 -4.21 -10.93 1.16
CA THR A 23 -5.30 -11.93 1.04
C THR A 23 -5.22 -12.95 2.18
N ARG A 24 -6.28 -13.74 2.39
CA ARG A 24 -6.25 -14.89 3.33
C ARG A 24 -5.15 -15.92 3.04
N SER A 25 -4.63 -15.95 1.81
CA SER A 25 -3.48 -16.76 1.39
C SER A 25 -2.13 -16.05 1.50
N GLY A 26 -2.09 -14.84 2.08
CA GLY A 26 -0.87 -14.07 2.33
C GLY A 26 -0.35 -13.24 1.15
N LYS A 27 -1.02 -13.23 -0.01
CA LYS A 27 -0.59 -12.43 -1.17
C LYS A 27 -0.84 -10.94 -0.90
N ILE A 28 0.18 -10.10 -1.10
CA ILE A 28 0.06 -8.65 -0.97
C ILE A 28 -0.75 -8.08 -2.14
N MET A 29 -1.84 -7.39 -1.85
CA MET A 29 -2.69 -6.74 -2.84
C MET A 29 -2.15 -5.35 -3.21
N ARG A 30 -1.06 -5.33 -4.00
CA ARG A 30 -0.38 -4.10 -4.43
C ARG A 30 -1.29 -3.10 -5.16
N ARG A 31 -2.33 -3.56 -5.85
CA ARG A 31 -3.34 -2.70 -6.49
C ARG A 31 -4.00 -1.74 -5.49
N ILE A 32 -4.31 -2.22 -4.29
CA ILE A 32 -4.92 -1.39 -3.24
C ILE A 32 -3.92 -0.36 -2.73
N LEU A 33 -2.65 -0.75 -2.53
CA LEU A 33 -1.58 0.18 -2.16
C LEU A 33 -1.41 1.30 -3.21
N LYS A 34 -1.47 0.96 -4.50
CA LYS A 34 -1.42 1.95 -5.59
C LYS A 34 -2.62 2.91 -5.53
N ALA A 35 -3.83 2.38 -5.40
CA ALA A 35 -5.04 3.20 -5.30
C ALA A 35 -5.00 4.15 -4.08
N ILE A 36 -4.50 3.67 -2.94
CA ILE A 36 -4.28 4.50 -1.75
C ILE A 36 -3.27 5.60 -2.06
N ALA A 37 -2.09 5.27 -2.62
CA ALA A 37 -1.07 6.26 -2.93
C ALA A 37 -1.57 7.36 -3.88
N GLU A 38 -2.40 7.00 -4.86
CA GLU A 38 -3.07 7.90 -5.80
C GLU A 38 -4.21 8.72 -5.16
N GLY A 39 -4.62 8.40 -3.93
CA GLY A 39 -5.73 9.07 -3.24
C GLY A 39 -7.11 8.71 -3.82
N ALA A 40 -7.24 7.55 -4.46
CA ALA A 40 -8.49 7.09 -5.06
C ALA A 40 -9.58 6.86 -3.98
N LYS A 41 -10.81 7.29 -4.26
CA LYS A 41 -11.96 7.04 -3.39
C LYS A 41 -12.48 5.60 -3.48
N ASP A 42 -12.36 4.99 -4.65
CA ASP A 42 -12.71 3.59 -4.87
C ASP A 42 -11.45 2.72 -4.86
N LEU A 43 -11.38 1.79 -3.91
CA LEU A 43 -10.27 0.87 -3.72
C LEU A 43 -10.53 -0.49 -4.39
N GLY A 44 -11.72 -0.66 -4.99
CA GLY A 44 -12.21 -1.89 -5.57
C GLY A 44 -12.49 -2.97 -4.51
N ASN A 45 -12.49 -4.23 -4.95
CA ASN A 45 -12.85 -5.35 -4.08
C ASN A 45 -11.80 -5.62 -2.98
N THR A 46 -12.23 -5.59 -1.72
CA THR A 46 -11.46 -5.86 -0.50
C THR A 46 -11.91 -7.11 0.27
N THR A 47 -12.93 -7.84 -0.21
CA THR A 47 -13.56 -8.95 0.54
C THR A 47 -12.66 -10.16 0.74
N THR A 48 -11.60 -10.28 -0.08
CA THR A 48 -10.63 -11.37 -0.03
C THR A 48 -9.46 -11.09 0.93
N LEU A 49 -9.39 -9.90 1.52
CA LEU A 49 -8.38 -9.55 2.50
C LEU A 49 -8.53 -10.36 3.78
N ALA A 50 -7.40 -10.67 4.41
CA ALA A 50 -7.37 -11.26 5.74
C ALA A 50 -7.87 -10.26 6.78
N ASP A 51 -7.42 -9.00 6.68
CA ASP A 51 -7.89 -7.88 7.49
C ASP A 51 -8.20 -6.67 6.60
N PRO A 52 -9.49 -6.38 6.33
CA PRO A 52 -9.89 -5.19 5.58
C PRO A 52 -9.57 -3.86 6.29
N SER A 53 -9.44 -3.84 7.62
CA SER A 53 -9.23 -2.59 8.39
C SER A 53 -7.88 -1.93 8.11
N VAL A 54 -6.88 -2.71 7.69
CA VAL A 54 -5.55 -2.22 7.29
C VAL A 54 -5.65 -1.20 6.16
N VAL A 55 -6.61 -1.38 5.24
CA VAL A 55 -6.82 -0.49 4.10
C VAL A 55 -7.19 0.92 4.57
N GLU A 56 -8.09 1.02 5.55
CA GLU A 56 -8.53 2.30 6.10
C GLU A 56 -7.40 2.99 6.88
N LYS A 57 -6.62 2.23 7.66
CA LYS A 57 -5.45 2.75 8.39
C LYS A 57 -4.40 3.32 7.42
N LEU A 58 -4.10 2.60 6.35
CA LEU A 58 -3.15 3.03 5.32
C LEU A 58 -3.65 4.26 4.56
N ALA A 59 -4.95 4.33 4.26
CA ALA A 59 -5.57 5.47 3.59
C ALA A 59 -5.56 6.73 4.47
N LYS A 60 -5.84 6.60 5.77
CA LYS A 60 -5.77 7.70 6.75
C LYS A 60 -4.33 8.20 6.95
N GLY A 61 -3.38 7.27 7.02
CA GLY A 61 -1.94 7.57 7.17
C GLY A 61 -1.23 7.92 5.86
N ARG A 62 -1.97 8.10 4.75
CA ARG A 62 -1.39 8.37 3.43
C ARG A 62 -0.57 9.66 3.46
N ILE A 63 0.67 9.58 3.02
CA ILE A 63 1.54 10.74 2.82
C ILE A 63 1.28 11.37 1.45
N ALA A 64 0.81 12.63 1.47
CA ALA A 64 0.44 13.40 0.28
C ALA A 64 1.65 13.95 -0.48
#